data_AF-R5CXI4-F1
#
_entry.id   AF-R5CXI4-F1
#
_cell.length_a   1.000
_cell.length_b   1.000
_cell.length_c   1.000
_cell.angle_alpha   90.00
_cell.angle_beta   90.00
_cell.angle_gamma   90.00
#
_symmetry.space_group_name_H-M   'P 1'
#
loop_
_entity.id
_entity.type
_entity.pdbx_description
1 polymer ?
#
loop_
_entity_poly.entity_id
_entity_poly.type
_entity_poly.pdbx_seq_one_letter_code
_entity_poly.pdbx_strand_id
1 'polypeptide(L)'
;MANNPVFDPEKALGSGLGKLTRDELLSLVKSLCEIAVAQSDENRFRGGFRPGNINFSADGVTVGPAGKAGEDGWTKDELEFMAPEVFWNGRKSESADVYSIGLILFVGLNCGNVPFVPMADYNPTPEVRANALRARMNGKKVVLPKPEDKELAAIAEKAVCFAEEDRFADPLELLNALRAYCGEEPVTKIDRLPPTVVKASEPVVEEKKPKEPPKKSEPKPAPEPEKPKEKAPEEPPKRRKRHKYVKVTEYMRHSRKVRDRTLLIIAVILCVSAVIGENPDGTAKLFNGAKDAVVSIAERITAKPEPTPEPTVEVTPTPEPTPEPTPTPTAAPTLELLVEDVGWDAAEAKCREMGGHLVTIKDEADYQHVCDMLKNTSVKYVWIGCYRNSEGELTWTSGETVDYYNWASGEPSKIDAYDGAHEDYVMLVRQPNGTWKYNDSRMDPLADYAQYYSGNIAYICQHGA
;
A
#
# COMPACT_ATOMS: atom_id res chain seq x y z
N MET A 1 -19.00 25.40 -39.94
CA MET A 1 -17.89 24.78 -39.21
C MET A 1 -18.52 24.01 -38.06
N ALA A 2 -18.44 22.68 -38.04
CA ALA A 2 -18.95 21.93 -36.90
C ALA A 2 -18.09 22.32 -35.69
N ASN A 3 -18.71 22.87 -34.64
CA ASN A 3 -18.02 23.12 -33.38
C ASN A 3 -17.57 21.77 -32.85
N ASN A 4 -16.28 21.48 -32.94
CA ASN A 4 -15.74 20.32 -32.24
C ASN A 4 -15.95 20.56 -30.74
N PRO A 5 -16.58 19.64 -30.01
CA PRO A 5 -16.80 19.82 -28.59
C PRO A 5 -15.43 20.02 -27.90
N VAL A 6 -15.37 20.97 -26.97
CA VAL A 6 -14.18 21.28 -26.18
C VAL A 6 -14.39 20.69 -24.79
N PHE A 7 -13.33 20.11 -24.21
CA PHE A 7 -13.38 19.61 -22.85
C PHE A 7 -13.71 20.76 -21.87
N ASP A 8 -14.70 20.50 -21.01
CA ASP A 8 -15.25 21.38 -19.99
C ASP A 8 -15.13 20.66 -18.64
N PRO A 9 -14.17 21.03 -17.77
CA PRO A 9 -13.91 20.35 -16.50
C PRO A 9 -15.13 20.24 -15.58
N GLU A 10 -16.06 21.19 -15.64
CA GLU A 10 -17.26 21.22 -14.80
C GLU A 10 -18.31 20.17 -15.25
N LYS A 11 -18.14 19.60 -16.44
CA LYS A 11 -19.02 18.57 -17.01
C LYS A 11 -18.34 17.21 -17.12
N ALA A 12 -17.24 17.01 -16.40
CA ALA A 12 -16.55 15.74 -16.37
C ALA A 12 -17.46 14.64 -15.79
N LEU A 13 -17.35 13.43 -16.36
CA LEU A 13 -18.21 12.30 -16.05
C LEU A 13 -18.16 11.92 -14.56
N GLY A 14 -16.96 11.91 -13.96
CA GLY A 14 -16.76 11.64 -12.54
C GLY A 14 -17.55 10.43 -12.03
N SER A 15 -18.35 10.61 -10.97
CA SER A 15 -19.22 9.57 -10.40
C SER A 15 -20.44 9.22 -11.27
N GLY A 16 -20.68 9.95 -12.35
CA GLY A 16 -21.74 9.68 -13.33
C GLY A 16 -21.51 8.42 -14.18
N LEU A 17 -20.28 7.91 -14.26
CA LEU A 17 -19.94 6.73 -15.07
C LEU A 17 -20.78 5.50 -14.71
N GLY A 18 -20.99 5.24 -13.41
CA GLY A 18 -21.78 4.09 -12.94
C GLY A 18 -23.29 4.21 -13.20
N LYS A 19 -23.76 5.33 -13.73
CA LYS A 19 -25.18 5.58 -14.04
C LYS A 19 -25.51 5.43 -15.52
N LEU A 20 -24.50 5.25 -16.38
CA LEU A 20 -24.72 5.09 -17.82
C LEU A 20 -25.46 3.78 -18.10
N THR A 21 -26.39 3.84 -19.04
CA THR A 21 -26.97 2.61 -19.61
C THR A 21 -25.89 1.83 -20.36
N ARG A 22 -26.15 0.54 -20.62
CA ARG A 22 -25.24 -0.31 -21.39
C ARG A 22 -24.89 0.29 -22.75
N ASP A 23 -25.89 0.82 -23.46
CA ASP A 23 -25.71 1.39 -24.79
C ASP A 23 -24.91 2.71 -24.74
N GLU A 24 -25.16 3.56 -23.74
CA GLU A 24 -24.37 4.76 -23.50
C GLU A 24 -22.92 4.43 -23.14
N LEU A 25 -22.69 3.41 -22.30
CA LEU A 25 -21.35 2.96 -21.93
C LEU A 25 -20.59 2.40 -23.14
N LEU A 26 -21.23 1.56 -23.95
CA LEU A 26 -20.62 1.02 -25.18
C LEU A 26 -20.32 2.14 -26.18
N SER A 27 -21.24 3.09 -26.34
CA SER A 27 -21.03 4.27 -27.18
C SER A 27 -19.82 5.09 -26.70
N LEU A 28 -19.77 5.39 -25.39
CA LEU A 28 -18.66 6.10 -24.77
C LEU A 28 -17.32 5.37 -25.02
N VAL A 29 -17.23 4.09 -24.67
CA VAL A 29 -15.96 3.33 -24.74
C VAL A 29 -15.47 3.20 -26.20
N LYS A 30 -16.38 3.01 -27.17
CA LYS A 30 -16.02 3.01 -28.60
C LYS A 30 -15.46 4.37 -29.02
N SER A 31 -16.12 5.48 -28.66
CA SER A 31 -15.61 6.83 -28.95
C SER A 31 -14.26 7.12 -28.26
N LEU A 32 -14.02 6.60 -27.05
CA LEU A 32 -12.73 6.74 -26.38
C LEU A 32 -11.62 6.00 -27.13
N CYS A 33 -11.90 4.81 -27.68
CA CYS A 33 -10.96 4.08 -28.53
C CYS A 33 -10.61 4.88 -29.79
N GLU A 34 -11.62 5.47 -30.45
CA GLU A 34 -11.41 6.32 -31.61
C GLU A 34 -10.56 7.56 -31.28
N ILE A 35 -10.83 8.21 -30.15
CA ILE A 35 -10.04 9.35 -29.65
C ILE A 35 -8.60 8.94 -29.35
N ALA A 36 -8.39 7.76 -28.75
CA ALA A 36 -7.05 7.24 -28.46
C ALA A 36 -6.21 7.10 -29.74
N VAL A 37 -6.78 6.53 -30.80
CA VAL A 37 -6.08 6.39 -32.08
C VAL A 37 -5.88 7.76 -32.73
N ALA A 38 -6.95 8.55 -32.84
CA ALA A 38 -6.94 9.81 -33.59
C ALA A 38 -6.06 10.89 -32.95
N GLN A 39 -5.95 10.94 -31.62
CA GLN A 39 -5.24 11.99 -30.88
C GLN A 39 -3.94 11.50 -30.21
N SER A 40 -3.47 10.29 -30.55
CA SER A 40 -2.21 9.76 -30.04
C SER A 40 -1.00 10.60 -30.47
N ASP A 41 0.03 10.61 -29.62
CA ASP A 41 1.31 11.24 -29.94
C ASP A 41 2.15 10.41 -30.94
N GLU A 42 3.38 10.84 -31.19
CA GLU A 42 4.31 10.13 -32.09
C GLU A 42 4.62 8.70 -31.61
N ASN A 43 4.52 8.42 -30.31
CA ASN A 43 4.68 7.10 -29.71
C ASN A 43 3.39 6.29 -29.69
N ARG A 44 2.34 6.77 -30.37
CA ARG A 44 1.02 6.14 -30.45
C ARG A 44 0.31 6.04 -29.09
N PHE A 45 0.68 6.90 -28.14
CA PHE A 45 0.04 6.99 -26.83
C PHE A 45 -0.68 8.33 -26.70
N ARG A 46 -1.94 8.32 -26.25
CA ARG A 46 -2.74 9.51 -25.99
C ARG A 46 -2.71 9.85 -24.51
N GLY A 47 -3.03 8.89 -23.64
CA GLY A 47 -3.07 9.05 -22.18
C GLY A 47 -4.24 9.88 -21.65
N GLY A 48 -4.47 9.88 -20.33
CA GLY A 48 -5.47 10.75 -19.70
C GLY A 48 -6.91 10.25 -19.72
N PHE A 49 -7.15 8.99 -20.08
CA PHE A 49 -8.47 8.36 -19.99
C PHE A 49 -8.82 8.05 -18.54
N ARG A 50 -9.72 8.84 -17.95
CA ARG A 50 -10.26 8.66 -16.60
C ARG A 50 -11.58 9.46 -16.46
N PRO A 51 -12.50 9.06 -15.56
CA PRO A 51 -13.82 9.69 -15.47
C PRO A 51 -13.76 11.20 -15.20
N GLY A 52 -12.81 11.68 -14.39
CA GLY A 52 -12.63 13.10 -14.11
C GLY A 52 -12.03 13.93 -15.26
N ASN A 53 -11.68 13.29 -16.39
CA ASN A 53 -11.05 13.93 -17.55
C ASN A 53 -11.80 13.65 -18.86
N ILE A 54 -13.07 13.22 -18.76
CA ILE A 54 -13.91 12.85 -19.90
C ILE A 54 -15.24 13.59 -19.79
N ASN A 55 -15.67 14.23 -20.86
CA ASN A 55 -17.05 14.70 -20.99
C ASN A 55 -17.81 13.77 -21.93
N PHE A 56 -19.02 13.40 -21.53
CA PHE A 56 -19.96 12.61 -22.31
C PHE A 56 -21.30 13.33 -22.37
N SER A 57 -21.73 13.73 -23.57
CA SER A 57 -23.01 14.40 -23.79
C SER A 57 -23.58 14.07 -25.17
N ALA A 58 -24.77 14.59 -25.46
CA ALA A 58 -25.39 14.51 -26.78
C ALA A 58 -24.54 15.18 -27.89
N ASP A 59 -23.65 16.12 -27.53
CA ASP A 59 -22.79 16.84 -28.46
C ASP A 59 -21.49 16.07 -28.79
N GLY A 60 -21.25 14.94 -28.11
CA GLY A 60 -20.12 14.04 -28.35
C GLY A 60 -19.24 13.80 -27.11
N VAL A 61 -18.19 13.01 -27.31
CA VAL A 61 -17.19 12.68 -26.29
C VAL A 61 -15.97 13.56 -26.46
N THR A 62 -15.47 14.12 -25.35
CA THR A 62 -14.17 14.79 -25.32
C THR A 62 -13.35 14.30 -24.16
N VAL A 63 -12.03 14.34 -24.32
CA VAL A 63 -11.09 13.97 -23.26
C VAL A 63 -10.13 15.15 -23.06
N GLY A 64 -9.95 15.58 -21.81
CA GLY A 64 -9.01 16.64 -21.47
C GLY A 64 -7.55 16.25 -21.74
N PRO A 65 -6.58 17.15 -21.53
CA PRO A 65 -5.17 16.85 -21.78
C PRO A 65 -4.69 15.65 -20.96
N ALA A 66 -3.72 14.91 -21.49
CA ALA A 66 -3.03 13.89 -20.69
C ALA A 66 -2.28 14.56 -19.54
N GLY A 67 -2.34 13.95 -18.35
CA GLY A 67 -1.59 14.41 -17.19
C GLY A 67 -0.09 14.46 -17.50
N LYS A 68 0.60 15.45 -16.93
CA LYS A 68 2.06 15.52 -16.96
C LYS A 68 2.56 15.22 -15.55
N ALA A 69 3.54 14.33 -15.42
CA ALA A 69 4.31 14.24 -14.19
C ALA A 69 4.97 15.61 -13.93
N GLY A 70 4.43 16.36 -12.98
CA GLY A 70 4.86 17.72 -12.63
C GLY A 70 5.49 17.78 -11.24
N GLU A 71 5.76 19.01 -10.77
CA GLU A 71 6.30 19.27 -9.41
C GLU A 71 5.36 18.76 -8.29
N ASP A 72 4.07 18.60 -8.58
CA ASP A 72 3.02 18.19 -7.63
C ASP A 72 2.63 16.70 -7.72
N GLY A 73 3.29 15.91 -8.58
CA GLY A 73 2.98 14.48 -8.76
C GLY A 73 1.68 14.19 -9.53
N TRP A 74 1.26 12.92 -9.54
CA TRP A 74 0.01 12.48 -10.17
C TRP A 74 -1.16 12.64 -9.20
N THR A 75 -2.34 13.00 -9.71
CA THR A 75 -3.57 13.02 -8.91
C THR A 75 -4.06 11.61 -8.57
N LYS A 76 -4.88 11.48 -7.51
CA LYS A 76 -5.46 10.18 -7.11
C LYS A 76 -6.26 9.53 -8.25
N ASP A 77 -7.04 10.33 -8.99
CA ASP A 77 -7.84 9.87 -10.14
C ASP A 77 -6.94 9.43 -11.32
N GLU A 78 -5.79 10.08 -11.51
CA GLU A 78 -4.79 9.65 -12.51
C GLU A 78 -4.17 8.31 -12.18
N LEU A 79 -3.79 8.10 -10.92
CA LEU A 79 -3.18 6.84 -10.49
C LEU A 79 -4.18 5.68 -10.58
N GLU A 80 -5.45 5.90 -10.27
CA GLU A 80 -6.43 4.82 -10.19
C GLU A 80 -6.73 4.15 -11.54
N PHE A 81 -6.68 4.94 -12.63
CA PHE A 81 -6.92 4.51 -14.01
C PHE A 81 -5.62 4.26 -14.81
N MET A 82 -4.46 4.35 -14.16
CA MET A 82 -3.15 4.18 -14.80
C MET A 82 -2.84 2.71 -15.09
N ALA A 83 -2.29 2.44 -16.28
CA ALA A 83 -1.78 1.11 -16.62
C ALA A 83 -0.54 0.74 -15.79
N PRO A 84 -0.32 -0.54 -15.46
CA PRO A 84 0.79 -0.96 -14.59
C PRO A 84 2.18 -0.53 -15.08
N GLU A 85 2.44 -0.60 -16.37
CA GLU A 85 3.70 -0.18 -17.00
C GLU A 85 3.92 1.33 -16.90
N VAL A 86 2.86 2.13 -17.02
CA VAL A 86 2.92 3.58 -16.84
C VAL A 86 3.16 3.89 -15.36
N PHE A 87 2.49 3.17 -14.45
CA PHE A 87 2.62 3.35 -13.00
C PHE A 87 4.03 3.03 -12.50
N TRP A 88 4.56 1.86 -12.85
CA TRP A 88 5.82 1.37 -12.28
C TRP A 88 7.07 1.98 -12.91
N ASN A 89 7.05 2.26 -14.20
CA ASN A 89 8.25 2.69 -14.93
C ASN A 89 8.00 3.79 -15.97
N GLY A 90 6.78 4.33 -16.04
CA GLY A 90 6.44 5.42 -16.95
C GLY A 90 6.47 5.05 -18.43
N ARG A 91 6.56 3.75 -18.78
CA ARG A 91 6.50 3.31 -20.17
C ARG A 91 5.10 3.57 -20.71
N LYS A 92 5.05 4.27 -21.83
CA LYS A 92 3.82 4.58 -22.57
C LYS A 92 3.69 3.64 -23.75
N SER A 93 2.50 3.09 -23.96
CA SER A 93 2.20 2.19 -25.06
C SER A 93 0.73 2.33 -25.46
N GLU A 94 0.38 1.88 -26.66
CA GLU A 94 -1.03 1.80 -27.10
C GLU A 94 -1.87 0.93 -26.15
N SER A 95 -1.28 -0.16 -25.66
CA SER A 95 -1.92 -1.06 -24.67
C SER A 95 -2.16 -0.36 -23.31
N ALA A 96 -1.39 0.68 -22.97
CA ALA A 96 -1.66 1.47 -21.77
C ALA A 96 -2.97 2.27 -21.89
N ASP A 97 -3.27 2.82 -23.06
CA ASP A 97 -4.57 3.47 -23.32
C ASP A 97 -5.71 2.43 -23.31
N VAL A 98 -5.48 1.24 -23.89
CA VAL A 98 -6.42 0.10 -23.80
C VAL A 98 -6.77 -0.21 -22.35
N TYR A 99 -5.78 -0.26 -21.45
CA TYR A 99 -6.01 -0.56 -20.05
C TYR A 99 -6.88 0.51 -19.37
N SER A 100 -6.54 1.79 -19.54
CA SER A 100 -7.32 2.89 -18.95
C SER A 100 -8.76 2.94 -19.49
N ILE A 101 -8.96 2.72 -20.78
CA ILE A 101 -10.28 2.65 -21.42
C ILE A 101 -11.04 1.38 -20.97
N GLY A 102 -10.35 0.25 -20.87
CA GLY A 102 -10.88 -1.01 -20.35
C GLY A 102 -11.37 -0.88 -18.92
N LEU A 103 -10.66 -0.12 -18.07
CA LEU A 103 -11.12 0.19 -16.71
C LEU A 103 -12.40 1.01 -16.71
N ILE A 104 -12.59 1.94 -17.64
CA ILE A 104 -13.85 2.69 -17.76
C ILE A 104 -15.02 1.75 -18.11
N LEU A 105 -14.80 0.83 -19.05
CA LEU A 105 -15.78 -0.22 -19.37
C LEU A 105 -16.08 -1.09 -18.15
N PHE A 106 -15.04 -1.61 -17.48
CA PHE A 106 -15.18 -2.43 -16.29
C PHE A 106 -15.98 -1.70 -15.21
N VAL A 107 -15.60 -0.46 -14.89
CA VAL A 107 -16.26 0.36 -13.87
C VAL A 107 -17.73 0.60 -14.19
N GLY A 108 -18.07 0.87 -15.46
CA GLY A 108 -19.46 1.00 -15.89
C GLY A 108 -20.26 -0.30 -15.70
N LEU A 109 -19.66 -1.46 -15.99
CA LEU A 109 -20.28 -2.77 -15.78
C LEU A 109 -20.36 -3.18 -14.29
N ASN A 110 -19.53 -2.57 -13.45
CA ASN A 110 -19.32 -2.91 -12.05
C ASN A 110 -19.91 -1.84 -11.11
N CYS A 111 -21.02 -1.21 -11.52
CA CYS A 111 -21.78 -0.22 -10.75
C CYS A 111 -20.96 0.99 -10.27
N GLY A 112 -19.96 1.43 -11.04
CA GLY A 112 -19.09 2.55 -10.69
C GLY A 112 -17.88 2.19 -9.84
N ASN A 113 -17.68 0.91 -9.52
CA ASN A 113 -16.54 0.45 -8.74
C ASN A 113 -15.39 -0.07 -9.61
N VAL A 114 -14.16 0.32 -9.28
CA VAL A 114 -12.95 -0.25 -9.89
C VAL A 114 -12.73 -1.70 -9.43
N PRO A 115 -11.93 -2.52 -10.14
CA PRO A 115 -11.64 -3.90 -9.72
C PRO A 115 -11.16 -3.99 -8.27
N PHE A 116 -11.61 -5.02 -7.56
CA PHE A 116 -11.29 -5.34 -6.15
C PHE A 116 -11.90 -4.41 -5.09
N VAL A 117 -12.74 -3.45 -5.47
CA VAL A 117 -13.63 -2.77 -4.53
C VAL A 117 -14.90 -3.61 -4.33
N PRO A 118 -15.32 -3.91 -3.08
CA PRO A 118 -16.55 -4.62 -2.82
C PRO A 118 -17.78 -3.88 -3.36
N MET A 119 -18.72 -4.60 -3.98
CA MET A 119 -19.95 -4.02 -4.55
C MET A 119 -20.83 -3.26 -3.55
N ALA A 120 -20.75 -3.60 -2.26
CA ALA A 120 -21.55 -2.98 -1.22
C ALA A 120 -21.08 -1.55 -0.88
N ASP A 121 -19.86 -1.18 -1.27
CA ASP A 121 -19.21 0.05 -0.83
C ASP A 121 -19.34 1.12 -1.91
N TYR A 122 -20.47 1.82 -1.96
CA TYR A 122 -20.72 2.92 -2.90
C TYR A 122 -19.82 4.15 -2.69
N ASN A 123 -19.14 4.22 -1.55
CA ASN A 123 -18.16 5.25 -1.24
C ASN A 123 -16.96 4.61 -0.52
N PRO A 124 -16.14 3.85 -1.25
CA PRO A 124 -15.06 3.08 -0.65
C PRO A 124 -14.05 4.02 0.01
N THR A 125 -13.54 3.62 1.17
CA THR A 125 -12.52 4.40 1.87
C THR A 125 -11.27 4.54 1.00
N PRO A 126 -10.44 5.57 1.22
CA PRO A 126 -9.16 5.71 0.52
C PRO A 126 -8.30 4.44 0.61
N GLU A 127 -8.34 3.73 1.74
CA GLU A 127 -7.64 2.47 1.95
C GLU A 127 -8.16 1.35 1.05
N VAL A 128 -9.48 1.16 0.95
CA VAL A 128 -10.09 0.16 0.06
C VAL A 128 -9.70 0.43 -1.39
N ARG A 129 -9.73 1.70 -1.81
CA ARG A 129 -9.29 2.11 -3.16
C ARG A 129 -7.79 1.88 -3.38
N ALA A 130 -6.96 2.13 -2.37
CA ALA A 130 -5.52 1.90 -2.43
C ALA A 130 -5.20 0.40 -2.50
N ASN A 131 -5.87 -0.44 -1.71
CA ASN A 131 -5.75 -1.91 -1.77
C ASN A 131 -6.20 -2.45 -3.14
N ALA A 132 -7.28 -1.91 -3.68
CA ALA A 132 -7.74 -2.23 -5.02
C ALA A 132 -6.73 -1.85 -6.10
N LEU A 133 -6.12 -0.66 -6.00
CA LEU A 133 -5.03 -0.24 -6.88
C LEU A 133 -3.82 -1.17 -6.75
N ARG A 134 -3.36 -1.49 -5.54
CA ARG A 134 -2.25 -2.44 -5.29
C ARG A 134 -2.50 -3.80 -5.91
N ALA A 135 -3.69 -4.34 -5.71
CA ALA A 135 -4.07 -5.62 -6.29
C ALA A 135 -3.91 -5.61 -7.82
N ARG A 136 -4.35 -4.53 -8.49
CA ARG A 136 -4.12 -4.35 -9.93
C ARG A 136 -2.64 -4.22 -10.26
N MET A 137 -1.89 -3.38 -9.53
CA MET A 137 -0.47 -3.12 -9.78
C MET A 137 0.45 -4.31 -9.44
N ASN A 138 -0.03 -5.29 -8.67
CA ASN A 138 0.68 -6.53 -8.35
C ASN A 138 0.20 -7.73 -9.20
N GLY A 139 -0.59 -7.49 -10.25
CA GLY A 139 -1.00 -8.53 -11.19
C GLY A 139 -2.05 -9.50 -10.66
N LYS A 140 -2.80 -9.14 -9.61
CA LYS A 140 -3.97 -9.93 -9.21
C LYS A 140 -4.95 -9.97 -10.36
N LYS A 141 -5.39 -11.16 -10.75
CA LYS A 141 -6.32 -11.35 -11.86
C LYS A 141 -7.62 -10.60 -11.61
N VAL A 142 -7.98 -9.71 -12.54
CA VAL A 142 -9.24 -8.96 -12.53
C VAL A 142 -10.34 -9.83 -13.10
N VAL A 143 -11.47 -9.89 -12.39
CA VAL A 143 -12.67 -10.63 -12.79
C VAL A 143 -13.89 -9.81 -12.39
N LEU A 144 -14.88 -9.69 -13.28
CA LEU A 144 -16.16 -9.06 -12.97
C LEU A 144 -16.97 -9.95 -12.02
N PRO A 145 -17.49 -9.41 -10.90
CA PRO A 145 -18.33 -10.19 -9.99
C PRO A 145 -19.69 -10.49 -10.63
N LYS A 146 -20.00 -11.79 -10.83
CA LYS A 146 -21.31 -12.27 -11.30
C LYS A 146 -21.84 -11.52 -12.54
N PRO A 147 -21.11 -11.52 -13.67
CA PRO A 147 -21.52 -10.76 -14.84
C PRO A 147 -22.81 -11.36 -15.44
N GLU A 148 -23.78 -10.48 -15.74
CA GLU A 148 -24.98 -10.87 -16.51
C GLU A 148 -24.59 -11.24 -17.95
N ASP A 149 -23.70 -10.44 -18.55
CA ASP A 149 -23.17 -10.64 -19.89
C ASP A 149 -21.72 -11.12 -19.82
N LYS A 150 -21.53 -12.42 -20.10
CA LYS A 150 -20.20 -13.05 -20.01
C LYS A 150 -19.28 -12.64 -21.16
N GLU A 151 -19.82 -12.33 -22.32
CA GLU A 151 -19.03 -11.98 -23.50
C GLU A 151 -18.45 -10.57 -23.33
N LEU A 152 -19.31 -9.61 -22.96
CA LEU A 152 -18.87 -8.25 -22.67
C LEU A 152 -17.95 -8.20 -21.45
N ALA A 153 -18.19 -9.02 -20.44
CA ALA A 153 -17.29 -9.15 -19.30
C ALA A 153 -15.90 -9.66 -19.71
N ALA A 154 -15.82 -10.65 -20.60
CA ALA A 154 -14.54 -11.16 -21.10
C ALA A 154 -13.76 -10.08 -21.88
N ILE A 155 -14.44 -9.22 -22.64
CA ILE A 155 -13.82 -8.07 -23.30
C ILE A 155 -13.25 -7.10 -22.25
N ALA A 156 -14.04 -6.73 -21.25
CA ALA A 156 -13.60 -5.82 -20.18
C ALA A 156 -12.41 -6.39 -19.40
N GLU A 157 -12.46 -7.67 -19.01
CA GLU A 157 -11.39 -8.37 -18.29
C GLU A 157 -10.10 -8.47 -19.11
N LYS A 158 -10.20 -8.81 -20.41
CA LYS A 158 -9.04 -8.84 -21.31
C LYS A 158 -8.41 -7.47 -21.45
N ALA A 159 -9.20 -6.40 -21.54
CA ALA A 159 -8.67 -5.04 -21.67
C ALA A 159 -7.86 -4.58 -20.44
N VAL A 160 -8.15 -5.12 -19.25
CA VAL A 160 -7.51 -4.73 -17.98
C VAL A 160 -6.52 -5.77 -17.43
N CYS A 161 -6.06 -6.69 -18.27
CA CYS A 161 -4.98 -7.62 -17.90
C CYS A 161 -3.71 -6.87 -17.49
N PHE A 162 -2.97 -7.40 -16.52
CA PHE A 162 -1.75 -6.78 -16.02
C PHE A 162 -0.63 -6.75 -17.08
N ALA A 163 -0.36 -7.90 -17.68
CA ALA A 163 0.62 -8.04 -18.76
C ALA A 163 0.09 -7.39 -20.05
N GLU A 164 0.96 -6.71 -20.79
CA GLU A 164 0.59 -6.02 -22.04
C GLU A 164 0.21 -7.04 -23.13
N GLU A 165 0.90 -8.18 -23.15
CA GLU A 165 0.70 -9.29 -24.08
C GLU A 165 -0.63 -10.04 -23.90
N ASP A 166 -1.22 -9.96 -22.70
CA ASP A 166 -2.52 -10.58 -22.39
C ASP A 166 -3.70 -9.62 -22.66
N ARG A 167 -3.40 -8.36 -23.01
CA ARG A 167 -4.39 -7.32 -23.37
C ARG A 167 -4.65 -7.28 -24.87
N PHE A 168 -5.65 -6.49 -25.26
CA PHE A 168 -5.69 -6.00 -26.65
C PHE A 168 -4.43 -5.14 -26.89
N ALA A 169 -3.80 -5.33 -28.04
CA ALA A 169 -2.53 -4.72 -28.38
C ALA A 169 -2.64 -3.20 -28.53
N ASP A 170 -3.77 -2.74 -29.05
CA ASP A 170 -4.04 -1.32 -29.30
C ASP A 170 -5.55 -0.97 -29.20
N PRO A 171 -5.90 0.32 -29.13
CA PRO A 171 -7.30 0.75 -29.03
C PRO A 171 -8.17 0.37 -30.23
N LEU A 172 -7.59 0.13 -31.42
CA LEU A 172 -8.36 -0.30 -32.60
C LEU A 172 -8.80 -1.75 -32.47
N GLU A 173 -7.95 -2.62 -31.90
CA GLU A 173 -8.31 -4.00 -31.59
C GLU A 173 -9.44 -4.07 -30.54
N LEU A 174 -9.35 -3.26 -29.47
CA LEU A 174 -10.43 -3.16 -28.47
C LEU A 174 -11.73 -2.63 -29.10
N LEU A 175 -11.65 -1.59 -29.93
CA LEU A 175 -12.81 -1.06 -30.65
C LEU A 175 -13.48 -2.15 -31.50
N ASN A 176 -12.70 -2.91 -32.27
CA ASN A 176 -13.22 -3.96 -33.12
C ASN A 176 -13.82 -5.12 -32.33
N ALA A 177 -13.28 -5.46 -31.16
CA ALA A 177 -13.90 -6.42 -30.26
C ALA A 177 -15.28 -5.95 -29.78
N LEU A 178 -15.42 -4.68 -29.40
CA LEU A 178 -16.70 -4.09 -28.99
C LEU A 178 -17.70 -4.00 -30.15
N ARG A 179 -17.23 -3.67 -31.35
CA ARG A 179 -18.06 -3.64 -32.56
C ARG A 179 -18.57 -5.02 -32.93
N ALA A 180 -17.70 -6.04 -32.89
CA ALA A 180 -18.09 -7.42 -33.12
C ALA A 180 -19.17 -7.88 -32.12
N TYR A 181 -19.00 -7.57 -30.83
CA TYR A 181 -20.01 -7.83 -29.81
C TYR A 181 -21.35 -7.12 -30.11
N CYS A 182 -21.33 -5.89 -30.63
CA CYS A 182 -22.51 -5.16 -31.07
C CYS A 182 -23.09 -5.62 -32.43
N GLY A 183 -22.45 -6.56 -33.14
CA GLY A 183 -22.84 -6.94 -34.50
C GLY A 183 -22.54 -5.88 -35.56
N GLU A 184 -21.55 -5.02 -35.31
CA GLU A 184 -21.10 -3.94 -36.20
C GLU A 184 -19.86 -4.35 -37.00
N GLU A 185 -19.75 -3.86 -38.25
CA GLU A 185 -18.59 -4.10 -39.11
C GLU A 185 -17.29 -3.51 -38.52
N PRO A 186 -16.13 -4.17 -38.64
CA PRO A 186 -14.88 -3.69 -38.08
C PRO A 186 -14.38 -2.42 -38.78
N VAL A 187 -13.68 -1.57 -38.02
CA VAL A 187 -12.94 -0.42 -38.52
C VAL A 187 -11.53 -0.86 -38.87
N THR A 188 -11.08 -0.59 -40.10
CA THR A 188 -9.75 -0.98 -40.57
C THR A 188 -8.68 0.07 -40.31
N LYS A 189 -9.06 1.35 -40.24
CA LYS A 189 -8.16 2.46 -39.97
C LYS A 189 -8.93 3.67 -39.44
N ILE A 190 -8.29 4.40 -38.53
CA ILE A 190 -8.73 5.71 -38.07
C ILE A 190 -7.62 6.71 -38.42
N ASP A 191 -7.98 7.81 -39.07
CA ASP A 191 -7.01 8.83 -39.43
C ASP A 191 -6.61 9.65 -38.20
N ARG A 192 -5.30 9.86 -38.06
CA ARG A 192 -4.76 10.66 -36.96
C ARG A 192 -4.97 12.14 -37.23
N LEU A 193 -5.45 12.83 -36.22
CA LEU A 193 -5.48 14.27 -36.23
C LEU A 193 -4.04 14.79 -36.18
N PRO A 194 -3.73 15.85 -36.94
CA PRO A 194 -2.44 16.52 -36.80
C PRO A 194 -2.26 16.96 -35.34
N PRO A 195 -1.04 16.91 -34.79
CA PRO A 195 -0.79 17.31 -33.41
C PRO A 195 -1.35 18.71 -33.22
N THR A 196 -2.30 18.85 -32.31
CA THR A 196 -2.86 20.15 -31.93
C THR A 196 -1.71 20.96 -31.36
N VAL A 197 -1.20 21.92 -32.14
CA VAL A 197 -0.36 22.99 -31.62
C VAL A 197 -1.23 23.73 -30.63
N VAL A 198 -1.15 23.33 -29.36
CA VAL A 198 -1.64 24.16 -28.27
C VAL A 198 -0.78 25.40 -28.36
N LYS A 199 -1.28 26.45 -29.02
CA LYS A 199 -0.72 27.80 -28.85
C LYS A 199 -0.70 27.99 -27.35
N ALA A 200 0.50 28.04 -26.77
CA ALA A 200 0.68 28.63 -25.47
C ALA A 200 -0.10 29.94 -25.52
N SER A 201 -1.10 30.08 -24.66
CA SER A 201 -1.71 31.36 -24.42
C SER A 201 -0.54 32.32 -24.16
N GLU A 202 -0.35 33.26 -25.08
CA GLU A 202 0.56 34.37 -24.86
C GLU A 202 0.23 34.96 -23.48
N PRO A 203 1.23 35.33 -22.67
CA PRO A 203 0.97 35.88 -21.36
C PRO A 203 0.06 37.10 -21.53
N VAL A 204 -1.11 37.05 -20.90
CA VAL A 204 -2.01 38.20 -20.83
C VAL A 204 -1.20 39.32 -20.18
N VAL A 205 -0.88 40.34 -21.00
CA VAL A 205 -0.32 41.59 -20.53
C VAL A 205 -1.37 42.23 -19.63
N GLU A 206 -1.07 42.26 -18.34
CA GLU A 206 -1.86 42.96 -17.34
C GLU A 206 -1.91 44.44 -17.72
N GLU A 207 -3.08 44.91 -18.17
CA GLU A 207 -3.32 46.31 -18.49
C GLU A 207 -3.08 47.17 -17.24
N LYS A 208 -2.08 48.05 -17.33
CA LYS A 208 -1.82 49.07 -16.32
C LYS A 208 -3.00 50.02 -16.22
N LYS A 209 -3.67 50.01 -15.06
CA LYS A 209 -4.64 51.03 -14.65
C LYS A 209 -3.97 52.43 -14.64
N PRO A 210 -4.63 53.51 -15.11
CA PRO A 210 -4.00 54.83 -15.24
C PRO A 210 -3.69 55.49 -13.89
N LYS A 211 -2.57 56.22 -13.84
CA LYS A 211 -2.16 57.06 -12.70
C LYS A 211 -3.03 58.32 -12.59
N GLU A 212 -3.58 58.59 -11.40
CA GLU A 212 -4.06 59.91 -11.01
C GLU A 212 -2.90 60.84 -10.59
N PRO A 213 -3.00 62.17 -10.83
CA PRO A 213 -1.92 63.13 -10.58
C PRO A 213 -1.85 63.59 -9.10
N PRO A 214 -0.73 64.19 -8.67
CA PRO A 214 -0.44 64.38 -7.25
C PRO A 214 -1.11 65.63 -6.69
N LYS A 215 -1.54 65.58 -5.42
CA LYS A 215 -1.82 66.77 -4.60
C LYS A 215 -0.87 66.88 -3.42
N LYS A 216 -0.44 68.13 -3.20
CA LYS A 216 0.56 68.62 -2.26
C LYS A 216 0.12 68.51 -0.79
N SER A 217 1.17 68.47 0.04
CA SER A 217 1.30 68.51 1.50
C SER A 217 0.55 69.62 2.25
N GLU A 218 0.12 69.32 3.48
CA GLU A 218 0.07 70.24 4.64
C GLU A 218 0.19 69.45 5.97
N PRO A 219 0.57 70.08 7.11
CA PRO A 219 1.47 69.48 8.11
C PRO A 219 0.81 69.00 9.42
N LYS A 220 1.59 68.22 10.20
CA LYS A 220 1.29 67.64 11.53
C LYS A 220 0.97 68.70 12.61
N PRO A 221 0.17 68.33 13.63
CA PRO A 221 0.37 68.78 15.02
C PRO A 221 0.91 67.67 15.94
N ALA A 222 1.51 68.11 17.05
CA ALA A 222 2.32 67.39 18.04
C ALA A 222 1.49 66.74 19.20
N PRO A 223 2.11 66.00 20.15
CA PRO A 223 1.49 64.87 20.88
C PRO A 223 0.99 65.13 22.33
N GLU A 224 0.41 64.05 22.89
CA GLU A 224 0.16 63.65 24.31
C GLU A 224 -1.19 64.02 25.00
N PRO A 225 -1.67 63.27 26.03
CA PRO A 225 -1.03 62.16 26.80
C PRO A 225 -1.84 60.85 26.99
N GLU A 226 -1.17 59.83 27.52
CA GLU A 226 -1.67 58.49 27.90
C GLU A 226 -2.68 58.46 29.07
N LYS A 227 -3.62 57.48 29.06
CA LYS A 227 -4.03 56.62 30.22
C LYS A 227 -5.07 55.52 29.82
N PRO A 228 -5.32 54.47 30.63
CA PRO A 228 -4.87 53.11 30.32
C PRO A 228 -5.96 52.03 30.12
N LYS A 229 -5.54 50.97 29.40
CA LYS A 229 -5.94 49.54 29.39
C LYS A 229 -7.32 49.12 29.94
N GLU A 230 -8.11 48.50 29.07
CA GLU A 230 -9.04 47.40 29.40
C GLU A 230 -8.95 46.29 28.33
N LYS A 231 -8.98 45.03 28.77
CA LYS A 231 -8.66 43.81 27.98
C LYS A 231 -9.90 43.24 27.29
N ALA A 232 -9.74 42.77 26.05
CA ALA A 232 -10.58 41.75 25.39
C ALA A 232 -9.76 41.08 24.25
N PRO A 233 -10.12 39.89 23.72
CA PRO A 233 -9.24 38.71 23.64
C PRO A 233 -8.34 38.61 22.39
N GLU A 234 -7.32 37.77 22.52
CA GLU A 234 -6.24 37.43 21.57
C GLU A 234 -6.74 36.90 20.21
N GLU A 235 -6.31 37.54 19.11
CA GLU A 235 -6.28 36.96 17.77
C GLU A 235 -5.19 35.87 17.68
N PRO A 236 -5.38 34.81 16.85
CA PRO A 236 -4.40 33.74 16.71
C PRO A 236 -3.10 34.24 16.03
N PRO A 237 -1.91 33.74 16.42
CA PRO A 237 -0.65 34.27 15.93
C PRO A 237 -0.33 33.84 14.49
N LYS A 238 0.27 34.80 13.78
CA LYS A 238 0.72 34.76 12.39
C LYS A 238 1.68 33.59 12.09
N ARG A 239 1.40 32.91 10.97
CA ARG A 239 2.17 31.83 10.34
C ARG A 239 3.65 32.22 10.14
N ARG A 240 4.57 31.52 10.81
CA ARG A 240 6.04 31.69 10.63
C ARG A 240 6.51 31.03 9.32
N LYS A 241 7.47 31.69 8.66
CA LYS A 241 8.02 31.38 7.34
C LYS A 241 8.69 29.98 7.29
N ARG A 242 8.40 29.21 6.22
CA ARG A 242 9.00 27.91 5.88
C ARG A 242 10.52 28.00 5.71
N HIS A 243 11.25 27.06 6.31
CA HIS A 243 12.67 26.79 6.02
C HIS A 243 12.81 25.98 4.73
N LYS A 244 13.79 26.32 3.90
CA LYS A 244 14.14 25.65 2.64
C LYS A 244 14.87 24.33 2.91
N TYR A 245 14.45 23.24 2.26
CA TYR A 245 15.18 21.96 2.25
C TYR A 245 16.21 21.90 1.12
N VAL A 246 17.32 21.21 1.41
CA VAL A 246 18.57 21.09 0.62
C VAL A 246 18.48 19.94 -0.39
N LYS A 247 19.10 20.11 -1.57
CA LYS A 247 19.10 19.20 -2.73
C LYS A 247 19.83 17.87 -2.45
N VAL A 248 19.15 16.74 -2.70
CA VAL A 248 19.73 15.38 -2.67
C VAL A 248 20.16 14.99 -4.09
N THR A 249 21.40 15.27 -4.47
CA THR A 249 21.97 14.86 -5.78
C THR A 249 23.25 14.04 -5.70
N GLU A 250 23.73 13.67 -4.51
CA GLU A 250 25.02 12.99 -4.36
C GLU A 250 24.93 11.46 -4.20
N TYR A 251 23.77 10.90 -3.87
CA TYR A 251 23.62 9.46 -3.59
C TYR A 251 23.62 8.56 -4.84
N MET A 252 23.30 9.13 -6.02
CA MET A 252 23.15 8.39 -7.29
C MET A 252 24.48 7.87 -7.88
N ARG A 253 25.64 8.33 -7.37
CA ARG A 253 26.96 7.96 -7.94
C ARG A 253 27.56 6.69 -7.34
N HIS A 254 27.06 6.20 -6.19
CA HIS A 254 27.62 5.03 -5.50
C HIS A 254 26.98 3.69 -5.94
N SER A 255 25.70 3.71 -6.34
CA SER A 255 24.92 2.50 -6.69
C SER A 255 25.41 1.78 -7.96
N ARG A 256 26.06 2.49 -8.90
CA ARG A 256 26.61 1.86 -10.12
C ARG A 256 27.81 0.94 -9.88
N LYS A 257 28.61 1.18 -8.83
CA LYS A 257 29.83 0.40 -8.53
C LYS A 257 29.58 -0.89 -7.75
N VAL A 258 28.43 -1.00 -7.07
CA VAL A 258 28.11 -2.19 -6.26
C VAL A 258 27.54 -3.32 -7.13
N ARG A 259 26.75 -2.97 -8.15
CA ARG A 259 26.12 -3.94 -9.08
C ARG A 259 27.14 -4.75 -9.91
N ASP A 260 28.24 -4.13 -10.34
CA ASP A 260 29.27 -4.81 -11.13
C ASP A 260 30.15 -5.76 -10.29
N ARG A 261 30.26 -5.53 -8.97
CA ARG A 261 31.00 -6.43 -8.06
C ARG A 261 30.19 -7.67 -7.71
N THR A 262 28.87 -7.55 -7.57
CA THR A 262 27.98 -8.67 -7.25
C THR A 262 27.86 -9.66 -8.41
N LEU A 263 27.81 -9.17 -9.66
CA LEU A 263 27.75 -10.05 -10.85
C LEU A 263 29.06 -10.84 -11.08
N LEU A 264 30.21 -10.25 -10.72
CA LEU A 264 31.51 -10.90 -10.84
C LEU A 264 31.69 -12.03 -9.80
N ILE A 265 31.14 -11.86 -8.59
CA ILE A 265 31.13 -12.90 -7.55
C ILE A 265 30.22 -14.07 -7.97
N ILE A 266 29.05 -13.79 -8.53
CA ILE A 266 28.13 -14.83 -9.03
C ILE A 266 28.75 -15.61 -10.20
N ALA A 267 29.46 -14.94 -11.12
CA ALA A 267 30.15 -15.61 -12.23
C ALA A 267 31.30 -16.52 -11.75
N VAL A 268 32.03 -16.14 -10.70
CA VAL A 268 33.08 -16.99 -10.10
C VAL A 268 32.49 -18.22 -9.40
N ILE A 269 31.35 -18.07 -8.70
CA ILE A 269 30.65 -19.19 -8.06
C ILE A 269 30.12 -20.20 -9.10
N LEU A 270 29.62 -19.72 -10.24
CA LEU A 270 29.14 -20.57 -11.33
C LEU A 270 30.26 -21.29 -12.11
N CYS A 271 31.49 -20.74 -12.12
CA CYS A 271 32.65 -21.40 -12.74
C CYS A 271 33.27 -22.49 -11.84
N VAL A 272 33.10 -22.40 -10.51
CA VAL A 272 33.63 -23.41 -9.56
C VAL A 272 32.73 -24.65 -9.47
N SER A 273 31.45 -24.54 -9.80
CA SER A 273 30.50 -25.67 -9.78
C SER A 273 30.49 -26.56 -11.04
N ALA A 274 31.33 -26.28 -12.04
CA ALA A 274 31.38 -27.03 -13.30
C ALA A 274 32.55 -28.04 -13.43
N VAL A 275 33.29 -28.36 -12.36
CA VAL A 275 34.54 -29.17 -12.46
C VAL A 275 34.51 -30.49 -11.67
N ILE A 276 33.38 -31.02 -11.20
CA ILE A 276 33.38 -32.40 -10.66
C ILE A 276 32.20 -33.19 -11.22
N GLY A 277 32.49 -33.96 -12.26
CA GLY A 277 31.61 -34.99 -12.79
C GLY A 277 32.38 -35.92 -13.72
N GLU A 278 32.89 -37.03 -13.16
CA GLU A 278 32.99 -38.33 -13.84
C GLU A 278 33.26 -39.43 -12.80
N ASN A 279 32.33 -40.37 -12.66
CA ASN A 279 32.51 -41.68 -12.04
C ASN A 279 32.68 -42.71 -13.17
N PRO A 280 33.51 -43.75 -13.02
CA PRO A 280 33.28 -45.03 -13.68
C PRO A 280 32.59 -46.01 -12.72
N ASP A 281 31.89 -46.99 -13.29
CA ASP A 281 31.32 -48.17 -12.63
C ASP A 281 29.86 -48.05 -12.16
N GLY A 282 28.98 -47.77 -13.12
CA GLY A 282 27.53 -47.84 -12.93
C GLY A 282 27.03 -49.22 -12.53
N THR A 283 26.20 -49.28 -11.48
CA THR A 283 24.99 -50.12 -11.40
C THR A 283 24.03 -49.54 -10.35
N ALA A 284 22.74 -49.50 -10.68
CA ALA A 284 21.66 -49.01 -9.83
C ALA A 284 21.07 -50.12 -8.94
N LYS A 285 20.67 -49.78 -7.71
CA LYS A 285 19.56 -50.46 -7.01
C LYS A 285 18.75 -49.50 -6.13
N LEU A 286 17.45 -49.49 -6.41
CA LEU A 286 16.35 -49.03 -5.56
C LEU A 286 16.02 -50.13 -4.52
N PHE A 287 15.60 -49.80 -3.30
CA PHE A 287 14.39 -50.32 -2.62
C PHE A 287 14.31 -49.90 -1.12
N ASN A 288 13.31 -49.06 -0.83
CA ASN A 288 12.19 -49.26 0.12
C ASN A 288 12.38 -49.96 1.47
N GLY A 289 11.75 -49.40 2.52
CA GLY A 289 11.17 -50.23 3.59
C GLY A 289 11.04 -49.59 4.97
N ALA A 290 9.87 -49.02 5.24
CA ALA A 290 9.34 -48.89 6.61
C ALA A 290 9.22 -50.27 7.27
N LYS A 291 9.76 -50.42 8.48
CA LYS A 291 9.48 -51.46 9.49
C LYS A 291 10.40 -51.18 10.69
N ASP A 292 9.89 -50.48 11.70
CA ASP A 292 10.38 -50.56 13.09
C ASP A 292 9.33 -49.96 14.06
N ALA A 293 8.07 -50.22 13.74
CA ALA A 293 7.01 -50.30 14.73
C ALA A 293 6.57 -51.77 14.75
N VAL A 294 6.26 -52.28 15.95
CA VAL A 294 5.97 -53.67 16.29
C VAL A 294 7.23 -54.46 16.72
N VAL A 295 7.19 -54.94 17.98
CA VAL A 295 8.16 -55.77 18.71
C VAL A 295 9.09 -55.00 19.67
N SER A 296 8.52 -54.45 20.75
CA SER A 296 9.02 -54.71 22.12
C SER A 296 7.92 -54.42 23.14
N ILE A 297 6.85 -55.22 23.06
CA ILE A 297 5.84 -55.43 24.12
C ILE A 297 6.14 -56.80 24.74
N ALA A 298 7.41 -57.05 25.06
CA ALA A 298 7.89 -58.37 25.48
C ALA A 298 8.84 -58.33 26.68
N GLU A 299 8.73 -57.31 27.55
CA GLU A 299 9.32 -57.31 28.89
C GLU A 299 8.36 -56.79 29.96
N ARG A 300 7.10 -57.23 29.89
CA ARG A 300 6.22 -57.27 31.05
C ARG A 300 5.70 -58.69 31.24
N ILE A 301 5.81 -59.16 32.48
CA ILE A 301 5.16 -60.31 33.13
C ILE A 301 6.06 -61.55 33.31
N THR A 302 6.73 -61.60 34.47
CA THR A 302 6.83 -62.83 35.29
C THR A 302 6.79 -62.50 36.81
N ALA A 303 5.65 -62.84 37.44
CA ALA A 303 5.38 -63.31 38.82
C ALA A 303 5.78 -62.53 40.13
N LYS A 304 4.78 -61.84 40.75
CA LYS A 304 4.03 -62.09 42.04
C LYS A 304 4.68 -62.82 43.26
N PRO A 305 4.17 -62.76 44.54
CA PRO A 305 3.87 -61.66 45.52
C PRO A 305 4.44 -61.83 47.00
N GLU A 306 4.27 -60.75 47.81
CA GLU A 306 3.99 -60.64 49.29
C GLU A 306 5.07 -60.98 50.36
N PRO A 307 4.99 -60.48 51.64
CA PRO A 307 3.84 -59.88 52.34
C PRO A 307 4.03 -58.54 53.09
N THR A 308 2.88 -57.98 53.46
CA THR A 308 2.57 -56.85 54.36
C THR A 308 2.85 -57.14 55.85
N PRO A 309 3.15 -56.10 56.65
CA PRO A 309 2.67 -56.02 58.03
C PRO A 309 1.72 -54.82 58.25
N GLU A 310 0.60 -55.06 58.93
CA GLU A 310 -0.28 -54.06 59.55
C GLU A 310 0.24 -53.70 60.98
N PRO A 311 -0.51 -52.94 61.80
CA PRO A 311 -0.64 -51.49 61.80
C PRO A 311 -0.03 -50.88 63.08
N THR A 312 0.30 -49.60 63.08
CA THR A 312 0.58 -48.88 64.34
C THR A 312 -0.18 -47.58 64.34
N VAL A 313 -1.09 -47.46 65.31
CA VAL A 313 -1.86 -46.26 65.61
C VAL A 313 -0.99 -45.38 66.50
N GLU A 314 -0.63 -44.18 66.04
CA GLU A 314 -0.09 -43.15 66.93
C GLU A 314 -0.45 -41.73 66.45
N VAL A 315 -1.40 -41.16 67.21
CA VAL A 315 -1.64 -39.77 67.59
C VAL A 315 -1.34 -38.64 66.58
N THR A 316 -2.43 -37.99 66.16
CA THR A 316 -2.51 -36.67 65.52
C THR A 316 -1.90 -35.56 66.40
N PRO A 317 -0.96 -34.75 65.88
CA PRO A 317 -0.84 -33.35 66.26
C PRO A 317 -1.45 -32.44 65.18
N THR A 318 -2.08 -31.38 65.67
CA THR A 318 -2.65 -30.18 65.01
C THR A 318 -1.96 -29.77 63.70
N PRO A 319 -2.70 -29.35 62.64
CA PRO A 319 -2.08 -28.88 61.41
C PRO A 319 -1.29 -27.58 61.66
N GLU A 320 0.01 -27.67 61.41
CA GLU A 320 0.92 -26.55 61.21
C GLU A 320 0.51 -25.83 59.90
N PRO A 321 0.59 -24.49 59.79
CA PRO A 321 0.22 -23.80 58.56
C PRO A 321 1.12 -24.30 57.42
N THR A 322 0.50 -24.95 56.44
CA THR A 322 1.14 -25.33 55.18
C THR A 322 1.87 -24.11 54.63
N PRO A 323 3.19 -24.19 54.35
CA PRO A 323 3.86 -23.11 53.65
C PRO A 323 3.15 -22.91 52.31
N GLU A 324 2.71 -21.68 52.10
CA GLU A 324 2.17 -21.19 50.83
C GLU A 324 3.06 -21.73 49.69
N PRO A 325 2.51 -22.36 48.64
CA PRO A 325 3.32 -22.91 47.58
C PRO A 325 4.20 -21.79 47.05
N THR A 326 5.51 -21.95 47.21
CA THR A 326 6.50 -21.08 46.59
C THR A 326 6.12 -20.99 45.11
N PRO A 327 5.87 -19.79 44.55
CA PRO A 327 5.48 -19.68 43.16
C PRO A 327 6.57 -20.37 42.35
N THR A 328 6.18 -21.45 41.66
CA THR A 328 7.00 -22.06 40.61
C THR A 328 7.50 -20.91 39.75
N PRO A 329 8.82 -20.75 39.53
CA PRO A 329 9.33 -19.66 38.70
C PRO A 329 8.62 -19.74 37.35
N THR A 330 7.78 -18.74 37.07
CA THR A 330 7.12 -18.59 35.77
C THR A 330 8.22 -18.69 34.73
N ALA A 331 8.10 -19.68 33.83
CA ALA A 331 9.05 -19.83 32.74
C ALA A 331 9.13 -18.47 32.03
N ALA A 332 10.34 -17.92 31.87
CA ALA A 332 10.51 -16.63 31.25
C ALA A 332 9.86 -16.63 29.87
N PRO A 333 9.15 -15.54 29.48
CA PRO A 333 8.50 -15.47 28.19
C PRO A 333 9.53 -15.67 27.08
N THR A 334 9.20 -16.53 26.13
CA THR A 334 10.07 -16.81 24.98
C THR A 334 9.71 -15.85 23.86
N LEU A 335 10.68 -15.04 23.43
CA LEU A 335 10.51 -14.08 22.33
C LEU A 335 11.09 -14.62 21.03
N GLU A 336 10.35 -14.47 19.93
CA GLU A 336 10.75 -14.87 18.59
C GLU A 336 10.60 -13.70 17.61
N LEU A 337 11.67 -13.38 16.86
CA LEU A 337 11.67 -12.30 15.86
C LEU A 337 11.40 -12.88 14.46
N LEU A 338 10.37 -12.36 13.79
CA LEU A 338 10.01 -12.74 12.43
C LEU A 338 10.15 -11.54 11.49
N VAL A 339 10.93 -11.69 10.43
CA VAL A 339 11.17 -10.66 9.41
C VAL A 339 10.28 -10.93 8.21
N GLU A 340 9.10 -10.32 8.20
CA GLU A 340 8.14 -10.47 7.12
C GLU A 340 7.44 -9.14 6.83
N ASP A 341 7.23 -8.85 5.56
CA ASP A 341 6.57 -7.64 5.08
C ASP A 341 5.05 -7.76 5.26
N VAL A 342 4.58 -7.60 6.51
CA VAL A 342 3.16 -7.66 6.89
C VAL A 342 2.69 -6.46 7.74
N GLY A 343 1.40 -6.13 7.66
CA GLY A 343 0.75 -5.18 8.56
C GLY A 343 0.54 -5.75 9.97
N TRP A 344 0.15 -4.89 10.91
CA TRP A 344 0.05 -5.24 12.34
C TRP A 344 -0.94 -6.38 12.61
N ASP A 345 -2.13 -6.35 12.01
CA ASP A 345 -3.15 -7.40 12.20
C ASP A 345 -2.66 -8.78 11.74
N ALA A 346 -1.93 -8.81 10.62
CA ALA A 346 -1.37 -10.05 10.10
C ALA A 346 -0.22 -10.58 10.97
N ALA A 347 0.61 -9.68 11.53
CA ALA A 347 1.65 -10.02 12.48
C ALA A 347 1.05 -10.62 13.78
N GLU A 348 0.02 -9.98 14.35
CA GLU A 348 -0.70 -10.47 15.52
C GLU A 348 -1.39 -11.81 15.26
N ALA A 349 -2.08 -11.95 14.12
CA ALA A 349 -2.73 -13.20 13.74
C ALA A 349 -1.71 -14.35 13.65
N LYS A 350 -0.52 -14.08 13.13
CA LYS A 350 0.56 -15.07 13.04
C LYS A 350 1.16 -15.43 14.39
N CYS A 351 1.36 -14.46 15.28
CA CYS A 351 1.75 -14.76 16.66
C CYS A 351 0.69 -15.63 17.37
N ARG A 352 -0.60 -15.36 17.15
CA ARG A 352 -1.70 -16.18 17.70
C ARG A 352 -1.71 -17.60 17.15
N GLU A 353 -1.44 -17.78 15.87
CA GLU A 353 -1.33 -19.09 15.23
C GLU A 353 -0.18 -19.92 15.85
N MET A 354 0.91 -19.27 16.26
CA MET A 354 2.04 -19.89 16.96
C MET A 354 1.80 -20.08 18.47
N GLY A 355 0.61 -19.75 18.98
CA GLY A 355 0.25 -19.89 20.39
C GLY A 355 0.78 -18.75 21.28
N GLY A 356 1.11 -17.60 20.69
CA GLY A 356 1.55 -16.39 21.37
C GLY A 356 0.73 -15.16 21.00
N HIS A 357 1.31 -13.99 21.22
CA HIS A 357 0.79 -12.68 20.82
C HIS A 357 1.97 -11.77 20.51
N LEU A 358 1.75 -10.64 19.85
CA LEU A 358 2.81 -9.64 19.67
C LEU A 358 3.36 -9.18 21.03
N VAL A 359 4.67 -8.98 21.11
CA VAL A 359 5.38 -8.74 22.38
C VAL A 359 4.77 -7.59 23.19
N THR A 360 4.64 -7.83 24.50
CA THR A 360 4.29 -6.81 25.50
C THR A 360 5.58 -6.28 26.13
N ILE A 361 5.74 -4.96 26.25
CA ILE A 361 6.92 -4.35 26.89
C ILE A 361 6.45 -3.66 28.17
N LYS A 362 6.61 -4.34 29.30
CA LYS A 362 5.99 -3.94 30.58
C LYS A 362 6.80 -2.89 31.31
N ASP A 363 8.12 -2.93 31.14
CA ASP A 363 9.06 -2.06 31.82
C ASP A 363 10.35 -1.85 31.01
N GLU A 364 11.29 -1.12 31.62
CA GLU A 364 12.60 -0.85 31.02
C GLU A 364 13.41 -2.14 30.80
N ALA A 365 13.25 -3.18 31.62
CA ALA A 365 14.00 -4.42 31.48
C ALA A 365 13.53 -5.19 30.23
N ASP A 366 12.22 -5.29 30.00
CA ASP A 366 11.65 -5.85 28.78
C ASP A 366 12.11 -5.05 27.55
N TYR A 367 12.08 -3.72 27.64
CA TYR A 367 12.50 -2.84 26.55
C TYR A 367 13.97 -3.06 26.17
N GLN A 368 14.86 -3.16 27.16
CA GLN A 368 16.27 -3.45 26.92
C GLN A 368 16.48 -4.85 26.35
N HIS A 369 15.73 -5.84 26.81
CA HIS A 369 15.79 -7.20 26.27
C HIS A 369 15.39 -7.24 24.78
N VAL A 370 14.31 -6.55 24.41
CA VAL A 370 13.90 -6.40 23.01
C VAL A 370 14.97 -5.64 22.20
N CYS A 371 15.53 -4.55 22.73
CA CYS A 371 16.60 -3.81 22.06
C CYS A 371 17.84 -4.68 21.81
N ASP A 372 18.21 -5.52 22.77
CA ASP A 372 19.35 -6.42 22.68
C ASP A 372 19.17 -7.48 21.58
N MET A 373 17.96 -8.05 21.48
CA MET A 373 17.59 -8.95 20.39
C MET A 373 17.76 -8.29 19.01
N LEU A 374 17.42 -7.00 18.88
CA LEU A 374 17.43 -6.28 17.61
C LEU A 374 18.82 -5.75 17.20
N LYS A 375 19.83 -5.76 18.08
CA LYS A 375 21.14 -5.10 17.85
C LYS A 375 21.84 -5.48 16.54
N ASN A 376 21.78 -6.76 16.15
CA ASN A 376 22.51 -7.31 15.00
C ASN A 376 21.63 -7.53 13.76
N THR A 377 20.45 -6.92 13.73
CA THR A 377 19.49 -7.06 12.64
C THR A 377 19.60 -5.89 11.64
N SER A 378 19.21 -6.13 10.39
CA SER A 378 19.10 -5.07 9.38
C SER A 378 17.78 -4.30 9.46
N VAL A 379 16.80 -4.81 10.21
CA VAL A 379 15.44 -4.26 10.29
C VAL A 379 15.44 -2.85 10.88
N LYS A 380 14.43 -2.08 10.49
CA LYS A 380 14.22 -0.68 10.87
C LYS A 380 12.91 -0.45 11.60
N TYR A 381 11.94 -1.36 11.42
CA TYR A 381 10.59 -1.25 11.94
C TYR A 381 10.19 -2.60 12.56
N VAL A 382 9.65 -2.59 13.77
CA VAL A 382 9.26 -3.83 14.48
C VAL A 382 7.90 -3.66 15.13
N TRP A 383 6.89 -4.43 14.70
CA TRP A 383 5.59 -4.42 15.37
C TRP A 383 5.67 -4.98 16.79
N ILE A 384 4.93 -4.34 17.70
CA ILE A 384 4.75 -4.76 19.09
C ILE A 384 3.25 -4.81 19.41
N GLY A 385 2.87 -5.46 20.51
CA GLY A 385 1.46 -5.76 20.81
C GLY A 385 0.61 -4.58 21.28
N CYS A 386 1.12 -3.35 21.19
CA CYS A 386 0.39 -2.15 21.61
C CYS A 386 -0.39 -1.55 20.44
N TYR A 387 -1.66 -1.25 20.68
CA TYR A 387 -2.58 -0.62 19.73
C TYR A 387 -3.57 0.29 20.45
N ARG A 388 -4.28 1.12 19.71
CA ARG A 388 -5.31 2.03 20.20
C ARG A 388 -6.68 1.39 19.98
N ASN A 389 -7.46 1.25 21.05
CA ASN A 389 -8.81 0.70 20.98
C ASN A 389 -9.82 1.72 20.41
N SER A 390 -11.07 1.30 20.23
CA SER A 390 -12.15 2.15 19.72
C SER A 390 -12.48 3.38 20.59
N GLU A 391 -12.05 3.39 21.84
CA GLU A 391 -12.20 4.49 22.79
C GLU A 391 -11.00 5.46 22.75
N GLY A 392 -9.98 5.15 21.93
CA GLY A 392 -8.78 5.96 21.78
C GLY A 392 -7.68 5.65 22.79
N GLU A 393 -7.83 4.60 23.59
CA GLU A 393 -6.90 4.21 24.65
C GLU A 393 -5.87 3.19 24.17
N LEU A 394 -4.62 3.32 24.63
CA LEU A 394 -3.59 2.34 24.32
C LEU A 394 -3.81 1.07 25.14
N THR A 395 -3.88 -0.05 24.42
CA THR A 395 -4.15 -1.39 24.94
C THR A 395 -3.09 -2.35 24.41
N TRP A 396 -2.85 -3.45 25.14
CA TRP A 396 -1.91 -4.50 24.76
C TRP A 396 -2.65 -5.80 24.39
N THR A 397 -2.17 -6.50 23.37
CA THR A 397 -2.77 -7.77 22.91
C THR A 397 -2.68 -8.89 23.94
N SER A 398 -1.78 -8.80 24.92
CA SER A 398 -1.71 -9.67 26.09
C SER A 398 -2.91 -9.53 27.04
N GLY A 399 -3.63 -8.41 26.96
CA GLY A 399 -4.64 -8.01 27.94
C GLY A 399 -4.04 -7.41 29.22
N GLU A 400 -2.72 -7.27 29.31
CA GLU A 400 -2.06 -6.64 30.46
C GLU A 400 -2.25 -5.11 30.43
N THR A 401 -2.42 -4.53 31.62
CA THR A 401 -2.43 -3.06 31.78
C THR A 401 -1.00 -2.59 31.97
N VAL A 402 -0.45 -1.91 30.97
CA VAL A 402 0.94 -1.43 30.95
C VAL A 402 0.96 0.06 30.64
N ASP A 403 1.72 0.83 31.42
CA ASP A 403 1.88 2.28 31.30
C ASP A 403 3.31 2.72 30.94
N TYR A 404 4.19 1.77 30.60
CA TYR A 404 5.54 2.05 30.12
C TYR A 404 5.56 2.32 28.61
N TYR A 405 6.07 3.49 28.22
CA TYR A 405 6.23 3.88 26.81
C TYR A 405 7.51 4.67 26.57
N ASN A 406 8.25 4.32 25.52
CA ASN A 406 9.50 4.98 25.15
C ASN A 406 9.38 5.68 23.79
N TRP A 407 8.47 6.66 23.69
CA TRP A 407 8.12 7.38 22.47
C TRP A 407 9.28 8.10 21.81
N ALA A 408 9.26 8.13 20.48
CA ALA A 408 10.09 9.02 19.69
C ALA A 408 9.66 10.49 19.92
N SER A 409 10.55 11.41 19.60
CA SER A 409 10.26 12.84 19.74
C SER A 409 9.13 13.23 18.79
N GLY A 410 7.99 13.67 19.34
CA GLY A 410 6.82 14.06 18.56
C GLY A 410 5.71 13.00 18.53
N GLU A 411 5.99 11.81 19.08
CA GLU A 411 5.03 10.70 19.14
C GLU A 411 4.40 10.56 20.53
N PRO A 412 3.18 10.00 20.63
CA PRO A 412 2.33 9.54 19.53
C PRO A 412 1.64 10.70 18.78
N SER A 413 1.65 10.66 17.45
CA SER A 413 1.01 11.66 16.59
C SER A 413 -0.50 11.45 16.48
N LYS A 414 -0.95 10.20 16.65
CA LYS A 414 -2.32 9.66 16.46
C LYS A 414 -2.85 9.71 15.04
N ILE A 415 -2.32 10.61 14.21
CA ILE A 415 -2.76 10.83 12.84
C ILE A 415 -1.55 11.18 11.98
N ASP A 416 -1.43 10.51 10.85
CA ASP A 416 -0.35 10.78 9.90
C ASP A 416 -0.49 12.22 9.37
N ALA A 417 0.58 13.00 9.50
CA ALA A 417 0.59 14.41 9.12
C ALA A 417 0.41 14.67 7.61
N TYR A 418 0.61 13.65 6.78
CA TYR A 418 0.52 13.72 5.32
C TYR A 418 -0.91 13.54 4.81
N ASP A 419 -1.65 12.56 5.33
CA ASP A 419 -2.99 12.20 4.83
C ASP A 419 -4.08 12.15 5.91
N GLY A 420 -3.73 12.36 7.18
CA GLY A 420 -4.65 12.31 8.32
C GLY A 420 -5.13 10.90 8.67
N ALA A 421 -4.49 9.86 8.14
CA ALA A 421 -4.82 8.48 8.49
C ALA A 421 -4.57 8.23 9.98
N HIS A 422 -5.44 7.44 10.61
CA HIS A 422 -5.26 7.08 12.01
C HIS A 422 -4.01 6.21 12.21
N GLU A 423 -3.21 6.58 13.20
CA GLU A 423 -2.02 5.87 13.62
C GLU A 423 -2.32 5.15 14.94
N ASP A 424 -3.06 4.05 14.83
CA ASP A 424 -3.59 3.31 15.97
C ASP A 424 -2.72 2.13 16.40
N TYR A 425 -1.60 1.84 15.71
CA TYR A 425 -0.80 0.64 15.97
C TYR A 425 0.64 1.01 16.27
N VAL A 426 1.28 0.36 17.24
CA VAL A 426 2.61 0.79 17.70
C VAL A 426 3.70 -0.13 17.16
N MET A 427 4.79 0.48 16.70
CA MET A 427 6.03 -0.19 16.33
C MET A 427 7.23 0.43 17.02
N LEU A 428 8.32 -0.33 17.11
CA LEU A 428 9.65 0.20 17.39
C LEU A 428 10.30 0.64 16.08
N VAL A 429 10.82 1.86 16.06
CA VAL A 429 11.53 2.45 14.92
C VAL A 429 12.98 2.70 15.26
N ARG A 430 13.89 2.21 14.41
CA ARG A 430 15.33 2.36 14.58
C ARG A 430 15.77 3.78 14.26
N GLN A 431 16.28 4.47 15.26
CA GLN A 431 16.76 5.84 15.15
C GLN A 431 18.15 5.90 14.48
N PRO A 432 18.57 7.05 13.93
CA PRO A 432 19.88 7.22 13.31
C PRO A 432 21.06 6.92 14.24
N ASN A 433 20.91 7.18 15.54
CA ASN A 433 21.89 6.88 16.58
C ASN A 433 21.90 5.39 17.00
N GLY A 434 21.06 4.55 16.40
CA GLY A 434 20.96 3.12 16.66
C GLY A 434 20.03 2.71 17.81
N THR A 435 19.42 3.66 18.53
CA THR A 435 18.41 3.34 19.56
C THR A 435 17.07 3.01 18.92
N TRP A 436 16.22 2.28 19.63
CA TRP A 436 14.82 2.06 19.24
C TRP A 436 13.90 3.06 19.96
N LYS A 437 12.78 3.43 19.35
CA LYS A 437 11.77 4.30 19.95
C LYS A 437 10.39 3.92 19.45
N TYR A 438 9.36 4.17 20.26
CA TYR A 438 8.00 3.86 19.89
C TYR A 438 7.50 4.91 18.89
N ASN A 439 6.77 4.44 17.89
CA ASN A 439 6.07 5.24 16.90
C ASN A 439 4.70 4.60 16.72
N ASP A 440 3.64 5.38 16.82
CA ASP A 440 2.33 4.92 16.35
C ASP A 440 2.29 5.01 14.83
N SER A 441 1.54 4.13 14.21
CA SER A 441 1.52 3.94 12.78
C SER A 441 0.16 3.42 12.33
N ARG A 442 -0.13 3.61 11.06
CA ARG A 442 -1.26 2.96 10.41
C ARG A 442 -1.10 1.44 10.45
N MET A 443 -2.22 0.72 10.39
CA MET A 443 -2.26 -0.75 10.46
C MET A 443 -1.34 -1.44 9.45
N ASP A 444 -1.35 -0.96 8.20
CA ASP A 444 -0.51 -1.47 7.13
C ASP A 444 0.23 -0.31 6.41
N PRO A 445 1.44 0.05 6.87
CA PRO A 445 2.25 1.05 6.21
C PRO A 445 2.90 0.50 4.93
N LEU A 446 3.03 -0.82 4.78
CA LEU A 446 3.56 -1.41 3.54
C LEU A 446 2.62 -1.14 2.38
N ALA A 447 1.33 -1.05 2.67
CA ALA A 447 0.36 -0.59 1.72
C ALA A 447 0.83 0.74 1.08
N ASP A 448 0.96 1.82 1.85
CA ASP A 448 1.19 3.16 1.27
C ASP A 448 2.67 3.44 0.97
N TYR A 449 3.58 2.70 1.62
CA TYR A 449 4.99 3.04 1.71
C TYR A 449 5.93 1.84 1.48
N ALA A 450 5.49 0.76 0.83
CA ALA A 450 6.23 -0.50 0.60
C ALA A 450 7.74 -0.37 0.38
N GLN A 451 8.15 0.58 -0.47
CA GLN A 451 9.56 0.83 -0.82
C GLN A 451 10.47 1.19 0.37
N TYR A 452 9.90 1.75 1.45
CA TYR A 452 10.62 2.11 2.66
C TYR A 452 10.67 0.93 3.65
N TYR A 453 9.68 0.04 3.59
CA TYR A 453 9.48 -1.02 4.58
C TYR A 453 9.93 -2.40 4.09
N SER A 454 10.06 -2.63 2.77
CA SER A 454 10.36 -3.96 2.24
C SER A 454 11.71 -4.50 2.72
N GLY A 455 11.67 -5.67 3.38
CA GLY A 455 12.83 -6.30 4.04
C GLY A 455 13.37 -5.53 5.26
N ASN A 456 12.70 -4.44 5.65
CA ASN A 456 13.06 -3.58 6.78
C ASN A 456 12.08 -3.70 7.94
N ILE A 457 10.94 -4.38 7.76
CA ILE A 457 9.93 -4.58 8.79
C ILE A 457 9.99 -6.00 9.37
N ALA A 458 9.67 -6.11 10.65
CA ALA A 458 9.60 -7.35 11.40
C ALA A 458 8.54 -7.24 12.50
N TYR A 459 8.34 -8.32 13.23
CA TYR A 459 7.51 -8.35 14.43
C TYR A 459 8.08 -9.36 15.43
N ILE A 460 7.78 -9.17 16.71
CA ILE A 460 8.23 -10.08 17.77
C ILE A 460 7.02 -10.76 18.37
N CYS A 461 7.00 -12.09 18.31
CA CYS A 461 6.00 -12.91 19.00
C CYS A 461 6.51 -13.32 20.38
N GLN A 462 5.65 -13.17 21.38
CA GLN A 462 5.88 -13.59 22.75
C GLN A 462 5.05 -14.84 23.06
N HIS A 463 5.73 -15.88 23.55
CA HIS A 463 5.15 -17.17 23.91
C HIS A 463 5.35 -17.42 25.41
N GLY A 464 4.34 -18.00 26.06
CA GLY A 464 4.39 -18.35 27.48
C GLY A 464 4.32 -17.12 28.40
N ALA A 465 3.10 -16.76 28.79
CA ALA A 465 2.82 -15.89 29.93
C ALA A 465 1.79 -16.57 30.82
#